data_AF-A0A291GB20-F1
#
_entry.id   AF-A0A291GB20-F1
#
_cell.length_a   1.000
_cell.length_b   1.000
_cell.length_c   1.000
_cell.angle_alpha   90.00
_cell.angle_beta   90.00
_cell.angle_gamma   90.00
#
_symmetry.space_group_name_H-M   'P 1'
#
loop_
_entity.id
_entity.type
_entity.pdbx_description
1 polymer ?
#
loop_
_entity_poly.entity_id
_entity_poly.type
_entity_poly.pdbx_seq_one_letter_code
_entity_poly.pdbx_strand_id
1 'polypeptide(L)' 'MTNQIALGLAIVILIALGLDFGLTGGAGSLFLAREWLRLIHWIAFWR' A
#
# COMPACT_ATOMS: atom_id res chain seq x y z
N MET A 1 -6.72 -21.66 -7.87
CA MET A 1 -5.97 -20.60 -8.56
C MET A 1 -5.87 -19.30 -7.76
N THR A 2 -6.94 -18.82 -7.13
CA THR A 2 -6.92 -17.64 -6.23
C THR A 2 -5.92 -17.74 -5.09
N ASN A 3 -5.74 -18.93 -4.49
CA ASN A 3 -4.85 -19.10 -3.34
C ASN A 3 -3.36 -18.88 -3.66
N GLN A 4 -2.91 -19.31 -4.85
CA GLN A 4 -1.51 -19.13 -5.27
C GLN A 4 -1.22 -17.67 -5.64
N ILE A 5 -2.17 -16.99 -6.31
CA ILE A 5 -2.06 -15.57 -6.65
C ILE A 5 -2.09 -14.72 -5.38
N ALA A 6 -2.98 -15.03 -4.44
CA ALA A 6 -3.05 -14.35 -3.15
C ALA A 6 -1.75 -14.49 -2.35
N LEU A 7 -1.16 -15.68 -2.33
CA LEU A 7 0.13 -15.91 -1.67
C LEU A 7 1.26 -15.13 -2.35
N GLY A 8 1.29 -15.12 -3.69
CA GLY A 8 2.27 -14.34 -4.45
C GLY A 8 2.17 -12.85 -4.17
N LEU A 9 0.95 -12.30 -4.16
CA LEU A 9 0.69 -10.90 -3.83
C LEU A 9 1.08 -10.57 -2.38
N ALA A 10 0.77 -11.44 -1.43
CA ALA A 10 1.16 -11.25 -0.04
C ALA A 10 2.68 -11.15 0.11
N ILE A 11 3.43 -12.03 -0.55
CA ILE A 11 4.91 -12.00 -0.55
C ILE A 11 5.43 -10.70 -1.16
N VAL A 12 4.89 -10.29 -2.32
CA VAL A 12 5.29 -9.04 -2.98
C VAL A 12 5.04 -7.82 -2.09
N ILE A 13 3.88 -7.74 -1.45
CA ILE A 13 3.53 -6.63 -0.54
C ILE A 13 4.47 -6.62 0.67
N LEU A 14 4.74 -7.77 1.28
CA LEU A 14 5.65 -7.87 2.42
C LEU A 14 7.08 -7.45 2.07
N ILE A 15 7.58 -7.85 0.91
CA ILE A 15 8.91 -7.42 0.42
C ILE A 15 8.93 -5.91 0.19
N ALA A 16 7.90 -5.35 -0.47
CA ALA A 16 7.83 -3.92 -0.73
C ALA A 16 7.78 -3.11 0.56
N LEU A 17 7.00 -3.52 1.56
CA LEU A 17 6.97 -2.89 2.87
C LEU A 17 8.32 -3.02 3.58
N GLY A 18 8.93 -4.21 3.59
CA GLY A 18 10.24 -4.43 4.20
C GLY A 18 11.33 -3.55 3.59
N LEU A 19 11.34 -3.42 2.26
CA LEU A 19 12.25 -2.52 1.54
C LEU A 19 11.99 -1.05 1.87
N ASP A 20 10.72 -0.63 1.93
CA ASP A 20 10.37 0.75 2.27
C ASP A 20 10.80 1.11 3.70
N PHE A 21 10.53 0.24 4.68
CA PHE A 21 11.00 0.43 6.05
C PHE A 21 12.54 0.41 6.15
N GLY A 22 13.21 -0.50 5.45
CA GLY A 22 14.66 -0.65 5.53
C GLY A 22 15.46 0.43 4.80
N LEU A 23 14.98 0.92 3.65
CA LEU A 23 15.71 1.86 2.79
C LEU A 23 15.25 3.31 2.97
N THR A 24 13.96 3.55 3.24
CA THR A 24 13.38 4.89 3.28
C THR A 24 12.83 5.26 4.67
N GLY A 25 12.88 4.34 5.63
CA GLY A 25 12.28 4.53 6.96
C GLY A 25 10.75 4.56 6.94
N GLY A 26 10.11 4.00 5.90
CA GLY A 26 8.65 3.98 5.77
C GLY A 26 8.05 5.23 5.09
N ALA A 27 8.89 6.07 4.48
CA ALA A 27 8.44 7.29 3.84
C ALA A 27 7.49 7.04 2.66
N GLY A 28 7.71 5.96 1.89
CA GLY A 28 6.85 5.57 0.78
C GLY A 28 5.46 5.15 1.27
N SER A 29 5.39 4.33 2.31
CA SER A 29 4.13 3.89 2.93
C SER A 29 3.35 5.06 3.52
N LEU A 30 4.03 6.01 4.19
CA LEU A 30 3.40 7.23 4.71
C LEU A 30 2.90 8.16 3.59
N PHE A 31 3.62 8.23 2.47
CA PHE A 31 3.17 8.97 1.28
C PHE A 31 1.89 8.35 0.71
N LEU A 32 1.89 7.03 0.48
CA LEU A 32 0.73 6.27 0.01
C LEU A 32 -0.48 6.45 0.94
N ALA A 33 -0.29 6.37 2.25
CA ALA A 33 -1.37 6.57 3.23
C ALA A 33 -1.99 7.97 3.13
N ARG A 34 -1.18 9.02 2.98
CA ARG A 34 -1.67 10.40 2.79
C ARG A 34 -2.47 10.56 1.50
N GLU A 35 -1.99 10.01 0.40
CA GLU A 35 -2.69 10.10 -0.88
C GLU A 35 -4.00 9.32 -0.85
N TRP A 36 -4.01 8.16 -0.19
CA TRP A 36 -5.22 7.37 0.03
C TRP A 36 -6.28 8.14 0.81
N LEU A 37 -5.90 8.83 1.89
CA LEU A 37 -6.82 9.70 2.64
C LEU A 37 -7.38 10.85 1.79
N ARG A 38 -6.56 11.43 0.90
CA ARG A 38 -7.04 12.45 -0.05
C ARG A 38 -8.05 11.86 -1.03
N LEU A 39 -7.79 10.67 -1.54
CA LEU A 39 -8.69 9.96 -2.44
C LEU A 39 -10.01 9.61 -1.75
N ILE A 40 -9.99 9.17 -0.49
CA ILE A 40 -11.21 8.96 0.32
C ILE A 40 -12.01 10.26 0.43
N HIS A 41 -11.37 11.38 0.76
CA HIS A 41 -12.06 12.68 0.84
C HIS A 41 -12.67 13.06 -0.51
N TRP A 42 -11.95 12.83 -1.60
CA TRP A 42 -12.46 13.10 -2.94
C TRP A 42 -13.68 12.24 -3.25
N ILE A 43 -13.61 10.93 -3.02
CA ILE A 43 -14.77 10.02 -3.19
C ILE A 43 -15.95 10.44 -2.31
N ALA A 44 -15.70 10.84 -1.06
CA ALA A 44 -16.74 11.30 -0.14
C ALA A 44 -17.45 12.58 -0.63
N PHE A 45 -16.76 13.42 -1.40
CA PHE A 45 -17.37 14.58 -2.06
C PHE A 45 -18.31 14.19 -3.23
N TRP A 46 -18.01 13.10 -3.94
CA TRP A 46 -18.85 12.60 -5.05
C TRP A 46 -20.03 11.75 -4.61
N ARG A 47 -20.13 11.40 -3.32
CA ARG A 47 -21.30 10.73 -2.76
C ARG A 47 -22.39 11.74 -2.46
#